data_AF-A0AAW9KLR6-F1
#
_entry.id   AF-A0AAW9KLR6-F1
#
_cell.length_a   1.000
_cell.length_b   1.000
_cell.length_c   1.000
_cell.angle_alpha   90.00
_cell.angle_beta   90.00
_cell.angle_gamma   90.00
#
_symmetry.space_group_name_H-M   'P 1'
#
loop_
_entity.id
_entity.type
_entity.pdbx_description
1 polymer ?
#
loop_
_entity_poly.entity_id
_entity_poly.type
_entity_poly.pdbx_seq_one_letter_code
_entity_poly.pdbx_strand_id
1 'polypeptide(L)'
;TYLEYPEVKYKSFPRLLEEEGYNTILTHAKRAGDWNWAEAGKSAAGYNEVWDIKKYKIDEYAGFGLSDRSLYTQFSGKISKLEEPFLAVVPTLTSHGPFDIDEKYRELNLPKELDKNKLGGYFQSVNYADKQIGLFFK
;
A
#
# COMPACT_ATOMS: atom_id res chain seq x y z
N THR A 1 -15.83 2.00 14.14
CA THR A 1 -15.03 0.99 13.40
C THR A 1 -13.60 1.03 13.86
N TYR A 2 -12.75 0.08 13.45
CA TYR A 2 -11.31 0.05 13.77
C TYR A 2 -10.59 1.39 13.52
N LEU A 3 -11.02 2.16 12.51
CA LEU A 3 -10.46 3.49 12.18
C LEU A 3 -11.03 4.64 13.04
N GLU A 4 -12.24 4.46 13.59
CA GLU A 4 -12.93 5.47 14.42
C GLU A 4 -12.53 5.38 15.90
N TYR A 5 -12.07 4.21 16.35
CA TYR A 5 -11.65 3.97 17.74
C TYR A 5 -10.19 3.46 17.79
N PRO A 6 -9.22 4.23 17.27
CA PRO A 6 -7.84 3.76 17.15
C PRO A 6 -7.12 3.59 18.52
N GLU A 7 -7.71 4.09 19.60
CA GLU A 7 -7.27 3.89 20.99
C GLU A 7 -7.64 2.53 21.59
N VAL A 8 -8.64 1.84 21.01
CA VAL A 8 -9.11 0.54 21.51
C VAL A 8 -8.13 -0.55 21.10
N LYS A 9 -7.51 -1.22 22.08
CA LYS A 9 -6.61 -2.35 21.82
C LYS A 9 -7.42 -3.61 21.52
N TYR A 10 -7.39 -4.06 20.27
CA TYR A 10 -8.06 -5.29 19.86
C TYR A 10 -7.13 -6.49 20.00
N LYS A 11 -7.71 -7.68 20.24
CA LYS A 11 -7.02 -8.95 20.04
C LYS A 11 -6.93 -9.19 18.52
N SER A 12 -5.84 -8.74 17.93
CA SER A 12 -5.61 -8.67 16.49
C SER A 12 -4.53 -9.67 16.06
N PHE A 13 -4.49 -9.97 14.76
CA PHE A 13 -3.49 -10.87 14.21
C PHE A 13 -2.03 -10.39 14.42
N PRO A 14 -1.68 -9.10 14.25
CA PRO A 14 -0.32 -8.63 14.51
C PRO A 14 0.13 -8.85 15.97
N ARG A 15 -0.75 -8.63 16.96
CA ARG A 15 -0.42 -8.88 18.38
C ARG A 15 -0.18 -10.35 18.67
N LEU A 16 -1.01 -11.22 18.09
CA LEU A 16 -0.83 -12.67 18.23
C LEU A 16 0.51 -13.13 17.64
N LEU A 17 0.93 -12.55 16.51
CA LEU A 17 2.22 -12.88 15.93
C LEU A 17 3.40 -12.27 16.71
N GLU A 18 3.24 -11.10 17.31
CA GLU A 18 4.23 -10.51 18.21
C GLU A 18 4.50 -11.44 19.42
N GLU A 19 3.46 -12.06 19.99
CA GLU A 19 3.59 -13.07 21.06
C GLU A 19 4.40 -14.30 20.60
N GLU A 20 4.38 -14.61 19.31
CA GLU A 20 5.15 -15.69 18.67
C GLU A 20 6.51 -15.22 18.12
N GLY A 21 6.95 -14.00 18.47
CA GLY A 21 8.28 -13.47 18.12
C GLY A 21 8.39 -12.82 16.74
N TYR A 22 7.29 -12.55 16.05
CA TYR A 22 7.32 -11.85 14.76
C TYR A 22 7.47 -10.34 14.94
N ASN A 23 8.31 -9.71 14.11
CA ASN A 23 8.20 -8.27 13.86
C ASN A 23 7.05 -7.99 12.87
N THR A 24 6.08 -7.18 13.25
CA THR A 24 4.90 -6.88 12.42
C THR A 24 4.93 -5.44 11.88
N ILE A 25 4.81 -5.30 10.56
CA ILE A 25 4.91 -4.02 9.86
C ILE A 25 3.63 -3.74 9.07
N LEU A 26 3.07 -2.54 9.23
CA LEU A 26 2.05 -1.98 8.35
C LEU A 26 2.66 -0.80 7.57
N THR A 27 2.61 -0.86 6.26
CA THR A 27 3.11 0.25 5.42
C THR A 27 2.05 0.72 4.43
N HIS A 28 2.05 2.00 4.11
CA HIS A 28 1.19 2.53 3.05
C HIS A 28 1.79 3.76 2.37
N ALA A 29 1.55 3.89 1.06
CA ALA A 29 2.01 4.97 0.18
C ALA A 29 1.31 6.33 0.42
N LYS A 30 0.77 6.55 1.62
CA LYS A 30 -0.03 7.73 1.99
C LYS A 30 0.43 8.31 3.34
N ARG A 31 -0.02 9.52 3.67
CA ARG A 31 0.30 10.19 4.94
C ARG A 31 -0.37 9.47 6.11
N ALA A 32 0.33 9.36 7.24
CA ALA A 32 -0.15 8.67 8.44
C ALA A 32 -1.50 9.19 8.99
N GLY A 33 -1.76 10.49 8.90
CA GLY A 33 -2.95 11.13 9.48
C GLY A 33 -4.22 10.93 8.67
N ASP A 34 -4.14 10.39 7.45
CA ASP A 34 -5.33 10.19 6.63
C ASP A 34 -6.15 9.02 7.19
N TRP A 35 -7.45 9.22 7.42
CA TRP A 35 -8.36 8.17 7.89
C TRP A 35 -7.90 7.40 9.16
N ASN A 36 -7.02 8.00 9.97
CA ASN A 36 -6.42 7.37 11.16
C ASN A 36 -5.72 6.02 10.90
N TRP A 37 -5.37 5.65 9.66
CA TRP A 37 -4.89 4.28 9.38
C TRP A 37 -3.62 3.93 10.15
N ALA A 38 -2.72 4.90 10.34
CA ALA A 38 -1.46 4.69 11.05
C ALA A 38 -1.69 4.51 12.55
N GLU A 39 -2.54 5.34 13.16
CA GLU A 39 -2.87 5.25 14.58
C GLU A 39 -3.67 3.98 14.87
N ALA A 40 -4.64 3.65 14.02
CA ALA A 40 -5.38 2.40 14.12
C ALA A 40 -4.42 1.21 13.97
N GLY A 41 -3.47 1.27 13.02
CA GLY A 41 -2.41 0.25 12.85
C GLY A 41 -1.58 0.06 14.10
N LYS A 42 -1.03 1.16 14.61
CA LYS A 42 -0.08 1.13 15.72
C LYS A 42 -0.75 0.80 17.04
N SER A 43 -1.81 1.51 17.39
CA SER A 43 -2.43 1.47 18.71
C SER A 43 -3.55 0.43 18.79
N ALA A 44 -4.49 0.42 17.84
CA ALA A 44 -5.60 -0.52 17.88
C ALA A 44 -5.20 -1.95 17.48
N ALA A 45 -4.59 -2.11 16.30
CA ALA A 45 -4.15 -3.41 15.78
C ALA A 45 -2.79 -3.86 16.32
N GLY A 46 -1.97 -2.97 16.87
CA GLY A 46 -0.71 -3.36 17.53
C GLY A 46 0.42 -3.77 16.59
N TYR A 47 0.53 -3.18 15.39
CA TYR A 47 1.72 -3.39 14.57
C TYR A 47 2.99 -2.84 15.27
N ASN A 48 4.10 -3.58 15.21
CA ASN A 48 5.38 -3.14 15.77
C ASN A 48 5.91 -1.92 15.02
N GLU A 49 5.73 -1.88 13.70
CA GLU A 49 6.16 -0.77 12.87
C GLU A 49 5.04 -0.26 11.97
N VAL A 50 5.00 1.06 11.79
CA VAL A 50 4.12 1.73 10.83
C VAL A 50 4.96 2.62 9.93
N TRP A 51 4.94 2.35 8.62
CA TRP A 51 5.69 3.10 7.62
C TRP A 51 4.73 3.88 6.72
N ASP A 52 4.65 5.19 6.95
CA ASP A 52 3.89 6.09 6.08
C ASP A 52 4.76 6.58 4.90
N ILE A 53 4.18 7.41 4.05
CA ILE A 53 4.87 7.99 2.88
C ILE A 53 6.20 8.68 3.23
N LYS A 54 6.43 9.14 4.48
CA LYS A 54 7.69 9.78 4.89
C LYS A 54 8.85 8.79 5.03
N LYS A 55 8.56 7.49 5.11
CA LYS A 55 9.59 6.43 5.10
C LYS A 55 10.11 6.13 3.69
N TYR A 56 9.53 6.76 2.68
CA TYR A 56 9.86 6.57 1.27
C TYR A 56 10.36 7.86 0.66
N LYS A 57 11.23 7.74 -0.35
CA LYS A 57 11.53 8.84 -1.26
C LYS A 57 10.32 9.02 -2.16
N ILE A 58 9.82 10.25 -2.23
CA ILE A 58 8.72 10.61 -3.11
C ILE A 58 9.32 10.97 -4.49
N ASP A 59 9.47 9.97 -5.35
CA ASP A 59 10.05 10.12 -6.69
C ASP A 59 9.07 9.86 -7.83
N GLU A 60 7.93 9.23 -7.54
CA GLU A 60 6.89 8.95 -8.51
C GLU A 60 5.50 8.94 -7.87
N TYR A 61 4.63 9.83 -8.33
CA TYR A 61 3.21 9.80 -7.99
C TYR A 61 2.40 9.03 -9.03
N ALA A 62 1.38 8.31 -8.57
CA ALA A 62 0.30 7.80 -9.40
C ALA A 62 -1.01 7.87 -8.60
N GLY A 63 -1.95 8.70 -9.04
CA GLY A 63 -3.17 8.99 -8.27
C GLY A 63 -2.89 9.75 -6.98
N PHE A 64 -3.28 9.19 -5.82
CA PHE A 64 -3.30 9.89 -4.52
C PHE A 64 -1.99 9.85 -3.73
N GLY A 65 -0.96 9.16 -4.20
CA GLY A 65 0.27 8.98 -3.45
C GLY A 65 1.41 8.39 -4.26
N LEU A 66 2.38 7.83 -3.54
CA LEU A 66 3.51 7.15 -4.15
C LEU A 66 3.00 6.00 -5.02
N SER A 67 3.52 5.87 -6.24
CA SER A 67 3.11 4.79 -7.14
C SER A 67 3.44 3.41 -6.55
N ASP A 68 2.69 2.39 -6.94
CA ASP A 68 2.93 1.02 -6.47
C ASP A 68 4.32 0.52 -6.91
N ARG A 69 4.83 0.99 -8.06
CA ARG A 69 6.19 0.71 -8.52
C ARG A 69 7.23 1.24 -7.56
N SER A 70 7.13 2.51 -7.19
CA SER A 70 8.09 3.14 -6.29
C SER A 70 7.97 2.59 -4.86
N LEU A 71 6.73 2.35 -4.39
CA LEU A 71 6.46 1.69 -3.12
C LEU A 71 7.17 0.34 -3.05
N TYR A 72 6.90 -0.57 -3.99
CA TYR A 72 7.48 -1.93 -3.97
C TYR A 72 8.99 -1.95 -4.18
N THR A 73 9.52 -1.10 -5.07
CA THR A 73 10.97 -1.00 -5.29
C THR A 73 11.69 -0.61 -4.01
N GLN A 74 11.20 0.39 -3.29
CA GLN A 74 11.81 0.83 -2.05
C GLN A 74 11.51 -0.11 -0.88
N PHE A 75 10.32 -0.71 -0.86
CA PHE A 75 9.90 -1.66 0.18
C PHE A 75 10.75 -2.94 0.14
N SER A 76 11.03 -3.50 -1.04
CA SER A 76 11.91 -4.69 -1.19
C SER A 76 13.30 -4.46 -0.55
N GLY A 77 13.89 -3.29 -0.77
CA GLY A 77 15.18 -2.90 -0.17
C GLY A 77 15.12 -2.65 1.34
N LYS A 78 13.93 -2.39 1.91
CA LYS A 78 13.72 -2.27 3.36
C LYS A 78 13.53 -3.64 4.00
N ILE A 79 12.66 -4.48 3.44
CA ILE A 79 12.34 -5.79 4.03
C ILE A 79 13.49 -6.78 3.98
N SER A 80 14.36 -6.68 2.97
CA SER A 80 15.57 -7.51 2.86
C SER A 80 16.57 -7.30 4.00
N LYS A 81 16.37 -6.28 4.84
CA LYS A 81 17.20 -5.96 6.01
C LYS A 81 16.51 -6.30 7.33
N LEU A 82 15.28 -6.80 7.30
CA LEU A 82 14.56 -7.20 8.51
C LEU A 82 15.05 -8.57 8.98
N GLU A 83 15.08 -8.76 10.29
CA GLU A 83 15.29 -10.06 10.89
C GLU A 83 14.00 -10.89 10.78
N GLU A 84 14.13 -12.18 10.47
CA GLU A 84 13.02 -13.12 10.46
C GLU A 84 12.79 -13.71 11.87
N PRO A 85 11.53 -14.00 12.26
CA PRO A 85 10.32 -13.92 11.43
C PRO A 85 9.68 -12.52 11.42
N PHE A 86 9.04 -12.15 10.31
CA PHE A 86 8.26 -10.92 10.21
C PHE A 86 6.95 -11.10 9.43
N LEU A 87 5.96 -10.26 9.74
CA LEU A 87 4.76 -10.04 8.93
C LEU A 87 4.81 -8.62 8.38
N ALA A 88 4.70 -8.45 7.07
CA ALA A 88 4.54 -7.12 6.47
C ALA A 88 3.24 -7.02 5.67
N VAL A 89 2.45 -5.99 5.95
CA VAL A 89 1.20 -5.68 5.27
C VAL A 89 1.37 -4.40 4.46
N VAL A 90 1.13 -4.51 3.15
CA VAL A 90 1.48 -3.48 2.15
C VAL A 90 0.27 -3.18 1.25
N PRO A 91 -0.72 -2.41 1.70
CA PRO A 91 -1.82 -2.00 0.83
C PRO A 91 -1.32 -1.06 -0.28
N THR A 92 -1.64 -1.40 -1.53
CA THR A 92 -1.39 -0.59 -2.72
C THR A 92 -2.31 0.63 -2.77
N LEU A 93 -2.00 1.58 -3.67
CA LEU A 93 -2.77 2.83 -3.80
C LEU A 93 -3.08 3.22 -5.25
N THR A 94 -2.29 2.77 -6.24
CA THR A 94 -2.36 3.32 -7.61
C THR A 94 -3.70 3.03 -8.29
N SER A 95 -4.34 1.90 -7.96
CA SER A 95 -5.67 1.53 -8.48
C SER A 95 -6.84 2.13 -7.69
N HIS A 96 -6.64 3.20 -6.92
CA HIS A 96 -7.72 3.85 -6.19
C HIS A 96 -8.57 4.76 -7.10
N GLY A 97 -9.89 4.77 -6.89
CA GLY A 97 -10.83 5.63 -7.61
C GLY A 97 -10.46 7.12 -7.46
N PRO A 98 -10.43 7.93 -8.53
CA PRO A 98 -11.15 7.73 -9.79
C PRO A 98 -10.43 6.91 -10.87
N PHE A 99 -9.35 6.19 -10.53
CA PHE A 99 -8.57 5.35 -11.45
C PHE A 99 -7.87 6.15 -12.55
N ASP A 100 -7.47 7.37 -12.20
CA ASP A 100 -6.82 8.31 -13.09
C ASP A 100 -5.30 8.21 -12.90
N ILE A 101 -4.66 7.49 -13.82
CA ILE A 101 -3.20 7.31 -13.87
C ILE A 101 -2.67 7.90 -15.17
N ASP A 102 -1.45 8.45 -15.13
CA ASP A 102 -0.82 9.07 -16.31
C ASP A 102 -0.83 8.15 -17.53
N GLU A 103 -0.98 8.73 -18.72
CA GLU A 103 -1.00 7.99 -20.00
C GLU A 103 0.20 7.06 -20.20
N LYS A 104 1.38 7.46 -19.71
CA LYS A 104 2.62 6.65 -19.79
C LYS A 104 2.55 5.32 -19.03
N TYR A 105 1.59 5.16 -18.11
CA TYR A 105 1.36 3.92 -17.36
C TYR A 105 0.19 3.09 -17.91
N ARG A 106 -0.52 3.60 -18.93
CA ARG A 106 -1.67 2.93 -19.56
C ARG A 106 -1.16 2.05 -20.70
N GLU A 107 -1.13 0.74 -20.48
CA GLU A 107 -0.54 -0.23 -21.42
C GLU A 107 -1.58 -1.04 -22.19
N LEU A 108 -2.85 -1.07 -21.72
CA LEU A 108 -3.90 -1.81 -22.41
C LEU A 108 -4.35 -1.06 -23.66
N ASN A 109 -4.40 -1.76 -24.79
CA ASN A 109 -4.99 -1.25 -26.02
C ASN A 109 -6.52 -1.40 -25.99
N LEU A 110 -7.19 -0.49 -25.28
CA LEU A 110 -8.63 -0.49 -25.13
C LEU A 110 -9.32 0.28 -26.28
N PRO A 111 -10.56 -0.09 -26.67
CA PRO A 111 -11.35 0.75 -27.56
C PRO A 111 -11.49 2.17 -26.99
N LYS A 112 -11.34 3.18 -27.84
CA LYS A 112 -11.30 4.61 -27.44
C LYS A 112 -12.48 5.03 -26.56
N GLU A 113 -13.67 4.50 -26.82
CA GLU A 113 -14.88 4.81 -26.04
C GLU A 113 -14.82 4.25 -24.61
N LEU A 114 -14.17 3.09 -24.44
CA LEU A 114 -13.92 2.47 -23.14
C LEU A 114 -12.78 3.18 -22.42
N ASP A 115 -11.66 3.40 -23.10
CA ASP A 115 -10.43 3.96 -22.52
C ASP A 115 -10.66 5.36 -21.92
N LYS A 116 -11.53 6.15 -22.53
CA LYS A 116 -11.86 7.52 -22.11
C LYS A 116 -12.81 7.64 -20.92
N ASN A 117 -13.31 6.53 -20.38
CA ASN A 117 -14.24 6.55 -19.25
C ASN A 117 -13.66 5.89 -18.00
N LYS A 118 -14.39 5.98 -16.88
CA LYS A 118 -13.94 5.46 -15.58
C LYS A 118 -13.64 3.96 -15.58
N LEU A 119 -14.37 3.18 -16.38
CA LEU A 119 -14.13 1.74 -16.50
C LEU A 119 -12.82 1.45 -17.25
N GLY A 120 -12.50 2.24 -18.29
CA GLY A 120 -11.18 2.20 -18.93
C GLY A 120 -10.05 2.56 -17.97
N GLY A 121 -10.21 3.65 -17.21
CA GLY A 121 -9.26 4.01 -16.13
C GLY A 121 -9.08 2.91 -15.09
N TYR A 122 -10.18 2.27 -14.66
CA TYR A 122 -10.13 1.12 -13.76
C TYR A 122 -9.27 0.00 -14.32
N PHE A 123 -9.53 -0.46 -15.56
CA PHE A 123 -8.75 -1.54 -16.18
C PHE A 123 -7.28 -1.19 -16.30
N GLN A 124 -6.95 0.03 -16.71
CA GLN A 124 -5.56 0.47 -16.83
C GLN A 124 -4.87 0.52 -15.47
N SER A 125 -5.54 1.05 -14.44
CA SER A 125 -4.97 1.16 -13.09
C SER A 125 -4.77 -0.19 -12.40
N VAL A 126 -5.70 -1.14 -12.59
CA VAL A 126 -5.57 -2.51 -12.09
C VAL A 126 -4.47 -3.26 -12.83
N ASN A 127 -4.38 -3.10 -14.17
CA ASN A 127 -3.28 -3.69 -14.95
C ASN A 127 -1.92 -3.15 -14.51
N TYR A 128 -1.81 -1.85 -14.26
CA TYR A 128 -0.60 -1.26 -13.71
C TYR A 128 -0.25 -1.86 -12.35
N ALA A 129 -1.20 -1.91 -11.41
CA ALA A 129 -0.98 -2.43 -10.06
C ALA A 129 -0.55 -3.92 -10.11
N ASP A 130 -1.24 -4.73 -10.91
CA ASP A 130 -0.91 -6.14 -11.15
C ASP A 130 0.53 -6.31 -11.67
N LYS A 131 0.92 -5.51 -12.66
CA LYS A 131 2.30 -5.50 -13.18
C LYS A 131 3.32 -5.18 -12.09
N GLN A 132 3.06 -4.22 -11.21
CA GLN A 132 4.00 -3.87 -10.14
C GLN A 132 4.09 -4.95 -9.06
N ILE A 133 2.97 -5.61 -8.73
CA ILE A 133 2.96 -6.79 -7.86
C ILE A 133 3.78 -7.91 -8.49
N GLY A 134 3.58 -8.20 -9.78
CA GLY A 134 4.34 -9.21 -10.51
C GLY A 134 5.84 -8.91 -10.58
N LEU A 135 6.24 -7.63 -10.63
CA LEU A 135 7.65 -7.21 -10.56
C LEU A 135 8.22 -7.33 -9.13
N PHE A 136 7.41 -7.12 -8.10
CA PHE A 136 7.85 -7.27 -6.70
C PHE A 136 8.22 -8.71 -6.34
N PHE A 137 7.55 -9.69 -6.95
CA PHE A 137 7.81 -11.13 -6.72
C PHE A 137 8.92 -11.73 -7.61
N LYS A 138 9.55 -10.94 -8.48
CA LYS A 138 10.67 -11.37 -9.32
C LYS A 138 12.00 -11.04 -8.66
#